data_AF-A0AAP0MHF9-F1
#
_entry.id   AF-A0AAP0MHF9-F1
#
_cell.length_a   1.000
_cell.length_b   1.000
_cell.length_c   1.000
_cell.angle_alpha   90.00
_cell.angle_beta   90.00
_cell.angle_gamma   90.00
#
_symmetry.space_group_name_H-M   'P 1'
#
loop_
_entity.id
_entity.type
_entity.pdbx_description
1 polymer ?
#
loop_
_entity_poly.entity_id
_entity_poly.type
_entity_poly.pdbx_seq_one_letter_code
_entity_poly.pdbx_strand_id
1 'polypeptide(L)'
;MDDIKSFEAEAGISSSSKSRDTVGLDDRMEELLDLLIEGPSQLSVVAILDSIGLDKTAFAGEAYNSSYVKHYFDCHAWIREPYPYEADQILDIIIKFLMPSSRLSEIEDKNYEMKKIILHEYLMTKQYLIVLDDVWSTDVLDVIREILPDNQNGSRVLITLTQIEMVTSFQFENGENIRLDFVPTGGPLRVTYQGWPFLILYHGSISLEENIEEVLDTPLGIVGFTCCKLPFCLKLCFLYLSVFPAHLEISTRQLYQLWIAEGFIPDNSEATAENYLEQLIKGGFVEAKKRKAAGTINTCSIRSRCHPVLLAVPYMVEFISSCFMDPEVFVVLLSRNPPL
;
A
#
# COMPACT_ATOMS: atom_id res chain seq x y z
N MET A 1 45.08 -10.88 53.65
CA MET A 1 44.50 -9.89 52.72
C MET A 1 45.29 -9.99 51.43
N ASP A 2 45.34 -11.19 50.84
CA ASP A 2 44.26 -11.88 50.08
C ASP A 2 44.07 -11.14 48.75
N ASP A 3 44.00 -11.75 47.57
CA ASP A 3 44.21 -13.10 47.06
C ASP A 3 44.26 -12.94 45.53
N ILE A 4 44.75 -13.96 44.82
CA ILE A 4 44.85 -14.06 43.35
C ILE A 4 43.48 -13.97 42.64
N LYS A 5 43.40 -13.32 41.47
CA LYS A 5 42.55 -13.66 40.27
C LYS A 5 42.83 -12.65 39.12
N SER A 6 43.46 -13.06 38.01
CA SER A 6 42.91 -13.59 36.74
C SER A 6 42.31 -12.54 35.79
N PHE A 7 42.76 -12.60 34.53
CA PHE A 7 42.26 -11.94 33.32
C PHE A 7 40.72 -11.95 33.20
N GLU A 8 40.14 -10.86 32.70
CA GLU A 8 39.19 -10.87 31.56
C GLU A 8 38.96 -9.44 31.06
N ALA A 9 38.69 -9.33 29.75
CA ALA A 9 38.54 -8.09 29.02
C ALA A 9 37.13 -7.51 29.18
N GLU A 10 37.03 -6.21 29.46
CA GLU A 10 35.80 -5.45 29.27
C GLU A 10 36.03 -4.28 28.31
N ALA A 11 35.41 -4.39 27.15
CA ALA A 11 35.23 -3.31 26.20
C ALA A 11 34.22 -2.31 26.79
N GLY A 12 34.72 -1.15 27.20
CA GLY A 12 33.92 0.01 27.61
C GLY A 12 33.33 0.77 26.42
N ILE A 13 32.07 0.47 26.14
CA ILE A 13 30.96 1.37 25.76
C ILE A 13 31.33 2.79 25.28
N SER A 14 30.97 3.09 24.03
CA SER A 14 30.74 4.47 23.56
C SER A 14 29.57 4.52 22.56
N SER A 15 28.41 4.89 23.11
CA SER A 15 27.25 5.54 22.48
C SER A 15 26.75 5.06 21.11
N SER A 16 25.74 4.19 21.18
CA SER A 16 24.65 4.08 20.20
C SER A 16 23.98 5.45 20.01
N SER A 17 24.22 6.08 18.86
CA SER A 17 23.32 7.07 18.29
C SER A 17 22.41 6.36 17.29
N LYS A 18 21.34 5.74 17.78
CA LYS A 18 20.18 5.43 16.94
C LYS A 18 19.59 6.77 16.46
N SER A 19 19.93 7.17 15.24
CA SER A 19 19.20 8.19 14.51
C SER A 19 17.78 7.67 14.27
N ARG A 20 16.79 8.45 14.70
CA ARG A 20 15.37 8.21 14.46
C ARG A 20 15.05 8.41 12.98
N ASP A 21 14.04 7.66 12.54
CA ASP A 21 13.13 7.92 11.42
C ASP A 21 13.61 7.61 9.99
N THR A 22 14.03 6.36 9.79
CA THR A 22 13.74 5.63 8.53
C THR A 22 13.25 4.24 8.91
N VAL A 23 11.98 4.12 9.30
CA VAL A 23 11.30 2.81 9.44
C VAL A 23 11.13 2.27 8.03
N GLY A 24 11.81 1.17 7.71
CA GLY A 24 11.94 0.66 6.35
C GLY A 24 10.64 0.02 5.87
N LEU A 25 10.41 0.02 4.55
CA LEU A 25 9.34 -0.77 3.92
C LEU A 25 9.39 -2.25 4.33
N ASP A 26 10.60 -2.76 4.59
CA ASP A 26 10.85 -4.12 5.08
C ASP A 26 10.20 -4.36 6.46
N ASP A 27 10.32 -3.41 7.39
CA ASP A 27 9.73 -3.52 8.74
C ASP A 27 8.19 -3.61 8.64
N ARG A 28 7.61 -2.93 7.66
CA ARG A 28 6.15 -2.92 7.43
C ARG A 28 5.66 -4.17 6.73
N MET A 29 6.48 -4.74 5.85
CA MET A 29 6.20 -6.04 5.27
C MET A 29 6.24 -7.13 6.34
N GLU A 30 7.21 -7.08 7.25
CA GLU A 30 7.30 -7.98 8.41
C GLU A 30 6.03 -7.86 9.28
N GLU A 31 5.61 -6.63 9.59
CA GLU A 31 4.38 -6.36 10.33
C GLU A 31 3.13 -6.94 9.63
N LEU A 32 3.01 -6.80 8.31
CA LEU A 32 1.92 -7.40 7.54
C LEU A 32 1.96 -8.94 7.63
N LEU A 33 3.13 -9.55 7.50
CA LEU A 33 3.29 -11.00 7.58
C LEU A 33 2.94 -11.51 8.97
N ASP A 34 3.32 -10.81 10.04
CA ASP A 34 2.96 -11.15 11.41
C ASP A 34 1.44 -11.12 11.62
N LEU A 35 0.76 -10.10 11.09
CA LEU A 35 -0.71 -10.02 11.16
C LEU A 35 -1.39 -11.17 10.42
N LEU A 36 -0.85 -11.57 9.27
CA LEU A 36 -1.40 -12.66 8.48
C LEU A 36 -1.14 -14.03 9.13
N ILE A 37 0.09 -14.27 9.59
CA ILE A 37 0.56 -15.60 10.03
C ILE A 37 0.35 -15.79 11.53
N GLU A 38 0.81 -14.84 12.34
CA GLU A 38 0.78 -14.92 13.81
C GLU A 38 -0.47 -14.28 14.45
N GLY A 39 -1.39 -13.78 13.63
CA GLY A 39 -2.65 -13.20 14.10
C GLY A 39 -3.55 -14.18 14.88
N PRO A 40 -4.76 -13.75 15.29
CA PRO A 40 -5.67 -14.55 16.11
C PRO A 40 -6.09 -15.86 15.44
N SER A 41 -6.54 -16.85 16.23
CA SER A 41 -7.02 -18.11 15.66
C SER A 41 -8.36 -17.97 14.94
N GLN A 42 -9.22 -17.04 15.37
CA GLN A 42 -10.47 -16.74 14.67
C GLN A 42 -10.20 -16.18 13.26
N LEU A 43 -11.16 -16.39 12.36
CA LEU A 43 -11.19 -15.71 11.08
C LEU A 43 -11.16 -14.20 11.30
N SER A 44 -10.11 -13.55 10.81
CA SER A 44 -9.88 -12.12 10.97
C SER A 44 -9.55 -11.45 9.65
N VAL A 45 -9.88 -10.16 9.57
CA VAL A 45 -9.62 -9.31 8.43
C VAL A 45 -8.40 -8.45 8.70
N VAL A 46 -7.44 -8.43 7.79
CA VAL A 46 -6.35 -7.45 7.77
C VAL A 46 -6.67 -6.44 6.69
N ALA A 47 -6.74 -5.16 7.02
CA ALA A 47 -7.03 -4.08 6.08
C ALA A 47 -5.79 -3.22 5.87
N ILE A 48 -5.37 -3.06 4.62
CA ILE A 48 -4.29 -2.16 4.25
C ILE A 48 -4.90 -0.82 3.87
N LEU A 49 -4.46 0.21 4.59
CA LEU A 49 -4.75 1.60 4.32
C LEU A 49 -3.47 2.35 4.00
N ASP A 50 -3.62 3.29 3.08
CA ASP A 50 -2.51 4.07 2.60
C ASP A 50 -3.01 5.49 2.29
N SER A 51 -2.32 6.46 2.90
CA SER A 51 -2.56 7.89 2.75
C SER A 51 -1.67 8.55 1.68
N ILE A 52 -0.64 7.84 1.20
CA ILE A 52 0.41 8.36 0.32
C ILE A 52 0.21 7.91 -1.14
N GLY A 53 -0.77 7.04 -1.38
CA GLY A 53 -0.97 6.41 -2.67
C GLY A 53 0.06 5.31 -2.90
N LEU A 54 0.72 4.74 -1.90
CA LEU A 54 1.43 3.48 -2.10
C LEU A 54 0.48 2.45 -2.71
N ASP A 55 0.97 1.72 -3.69
CA ASP A 55 0.19 0.74 -4.44
C ASP A 55 -0.15 -0.43 -3.51
N LYS A 56 -1.24 -0.28 -2.74
CA LYS A 56 -1.72 -1.28 -1.78
C LYS A 56 -1.87 -2.64 -2.45
N THR A 57 -2.27 -2.65 -3.72
CA THR A 57 -2.34 -3.84 -4.56
C THR A 57 -0.98 -4.49 -4.74
N ALA A 58 0.07 -3.71 -5.05
CA ALA A 58 1.43 -4.24 -5.14
C ALA A 58 1.97 -4.74 -3.79
N PHE A 59 1.76 -3.97 -2.71
CA PHE A 59 2.20 -4.32 -1.35
C PHE A 59 1.50 -5.60 -0.84
N ALA A 60 0.17 -5.68 -0.97
CA ALA A 60 -0.59 -6.89 -0.71
C ALA A 60 -0.11 -8.05 -1.58
N GLY A 61 0.30 -7.76 -2.82
CA GLY A 61 0.81 -8.75 -3.75
C GLY A 61 2.15 -9.35 -3.41
N GLU A 62 3.04 -8.54 -2.87
CA GLU A 62 4.32 -9.01 -2.37
C GLU A 62 4.13 -9.96 -1.19
N ALA A 63 3.29 -9.57 -0.21
CA ALA A 63 2.93 -10.43 0.91
C ALA A 63 2.25 -11.74 0.43
N TYR A 64 1.25 -11.65 -0.44
CA TYR A 64 0.52 -12.78 -1.00
C TYR A 64 1.44 -13.77 -1.73
N ASN A 65 2.45 -13.25 -2.43
CA ASN A 65 3.38 -14.08 -3.20
C ASN A 65 4.58 -14.59 -2.41
N SER A 66 4.78 -14.12 -1.17
CA SER A 66 5.86 -14.56 -0.29
C SER A 66 5.84 -16.07 -0.06
N SER A 67 7.02 -16.65 0.12
CA SER A 67 7.14 -18.07 0.49
C SER A 67 6.48 -18.37 1.83
N TYR A 68 6.54 -17.44 2.78
CA TYR A 68 5.90 -17.57 4.09
C TYR A 68 4.39 -17.78 3.96
N VAL A 69 3.69 -16.89 3.25
CA VAL A 69 2.23 -16.99 3.02
C VAL A 69 1.87 -18.23 2.20
N LYS A 70 2.65 -18.56 1.17
CA LYS A 70 2.39 -19.74 0.32
C LYS A 70 2.55 -21.06 1.06
N HIS A 71 3.39 -21.13 2.08
CA HIS A 71 3.58 -22.33 2.89
C HIS A 71 2.62 -22.40 4.08
N TYR A 72 2.16 -21.26 4.58
CA TYR A 72 1.31 -21.21 5.76
C TYR A 72 -0.15 -21.57 5.45
N PHE A 73 -0.75 -20.97 4.42
CA PHE A 73 -2.14 -21.28 4.04
C PHE A 73 -2.19 -22.41 3.01
N ASP A 74 -3.20 -23.29 3.12
CA ASP A 74 -3.46 -24.38 2.19
C ASP A 74 -3.98 -23.91 0.83
N CYS A 75 -4.76 -22.83 0.82
CA CYS A 75 -5.37 -22.29 -0.37
C CYS A 75 -5.53 -20.76 -0.29
N HIS A 76 -5.45 -20.13 -1.45
CA HIS A 76 -5.41 -18.68 -1.57
C HIS A 76 -6.28 -18.22 -2.73
N ALA A 77 -7.01 -17.13 -2.53
CA ALA A 77 -7.77 -16.48 -3.58
C ALA A 77 -7.42 -14.99 -3.61
N TRP A 78 -7.36 -14.42 -4.81
CA TRP A 78 -7.23 -12.98 -4.98
C TRP A 78 -8.34 -12.49 -5.90
N ILE A 79 -9.24 -11.71 -5.33
CA ILE A 79 -10.38 -11.08 -5.99
C ILE A 79 -10.05 -9.61 -6.18
N ARG A 80 -9.98 -9.16 -7.43
CA ARG A 80 -9.74 -7.74 -7.76
C ARG A 80 -11.06 -7.06 -8.07
N GLU A 81 -11.18 -5.82 -7.60
CA GLU A 81 -12.30 -4.93 -7.89
C GLU A 81 -13.65 -5.64 -7.67
N PRO A 82 -13.97 -6.09 -6.43
CA PRO A 82 -15.14 -6.92 -6.19
C PRO A 82 -16.49 -6.20 -6.42
N TYR A 83 -16.49 -4.91 -6.74
CA TYR A 83 -17.70 -4.17 -7.16
C TYR A 83 -17.74 -4.08 -8.68
N PRO A 84 -18.86 -4.42 -9.36
CA PRO A 84 -20.23 -4.58 -8.84
C PRO A 84 -20.67 -6.06 -8.72
N TYR A 85 -19.85 -6.94 -8.15
CA TYR A 85 -20.23 -8.36 -8.09
C TYR A 85 -21.37 -8.62 -7.12
N GLU A 86 -22.35 -9.39 -7.59
CA GLU A 86 -23.36 -10.00 -6.74
C GLU A 86 -22.76 -11.14 -5.92
N ALA A 87 -23.42 -11.53 -4.82
CA ALA A 87 -22.92 -12.57 -3.91
C ALA A 87 -22.58 -13.90 -4.60
N ASP A 88 -23.40 -14.33 -5.56
CA ASP A 88 -23.18 -15.56 -6.33
C ASP A 88 -21.92 -15.49 -7.22
N GLN A 89 -21.62 -14.32 -7.78
CA GLN A 89 -20.40 -14.12 -8.58
C GLN A 89 -19.15 -14.18 -7.71
N ILE A 90 -19.19 -13.57 -6.52
CA ILE A 90 -18.09 -13.64 -5.54
C ILE A 90 -17.87 -15.09 -5.12
N LEU A 91 -18.94 -15.82 -4.81
CA LEU A 91 -18.88 -17.23 -4.45
C LEU A 91 -18.23 -18.07 -5.56
N ASP A 92 -18.64 -17.88 -6.81
CA ASP A 92 -18.08 -18.60 -7.96
C ASP A 92 -16.59 -18.31 -8.16
N ILE A 93 -16.18 -17.05 -8.01
CA ILE A 93 -14.76 -16.67 -8.05
C ILE A 93 -13.99 -17.39 -6.94
N ILE A 94 -14.47 -17.36 -5.70
CA ILE A 94 -13.82 -18.01 -4.56
C ILE A 94 -13.68 -19.52 -4.80
N ILE A 95 -14.75 -20.18 -5.22
CA ILE A 95 -14.76 -21.62 -5.52
C ILE A 95 -13.70 -21.93 -6.58
N LYS A 96 -13.66 -21.14 -7.66
CA LYS A 96 -12.71 -21.33 -8.76
C LYS A 96 -11.25 -21.19 -8.33
N PHE A 97 -10.95 -20.28 -7.39
CA PHE A 97 -9.60 -20.06 -6.90
C PHE A 97 -9.18 -21.06 -5.82
N LEU A 98 -10.08 -21.42 -4.90
CA LEU A 98 -9.73 -22.25 -3.74
C LEU A 98 -9.85 -23.76 -3.98
N MET A 99 -10.76 -24.18 -4.87
CA MET A 99 -11.06 -25.60 -5.07
C MET A 99 -10.33 -26.19 -6.29
N PRO A 100 -9.96 -27.49 -6.25
CA PRO A 100 -9.35 -28.17 -7.39
C PRO A 100 -10.31 -28.23 -8.59
N SER A 101 -9.77 -28.13 -9.81
CA SER A 101 -10.57 -28.14 -11.04
C SER A 101 -11.46 -29.39 -11.19
N SER A 102 -11.06 -30.52 -10.61
CA SER A 102 -11.84 -31.77 -10.61
C SER A 102 -13.17 -31.67 -9.86
N ARG A 103 -13.32 -30.70 -8.94
CA ARG A 103 -14.56 -30.47 -8.19
C ARG A 103 -15.49 -29.48 -8.88
N LEU A 104 -14.97 -28.63 -9.78
CA LEU A 104 -15.74 -27.51 -10.35
C LEU A 104 -16.92 -27.99 -11.21
N SER A 105 -16.74 -29.06 -11.98
CA SER A 105 -17.82 -29.63 -12.81
C SER A 105 -19.00 -30.17 -12.00
N GLU A 106 -18.78 -30.53 -10.73
CA GLU A 106 -19.85 -31.00 -9.83
C GLU A 106 -20.62 -29.84 -9.17
N ILE A 107 -20.15 -28.60 -9.36
CA ILE A 107 -20.59 -27.41 -8.63
C ILE A 107 -21.21 -26.36 -9.57
N GLU A 108 -20.80 -26.31 -10.83
CA GLU A 108 -21.20 -25.28 -11.81
C GLU A 108 -22.73 -25.14 -11.95
N ASP A 109 -23.47 -26.26 -12.00
CA ASP A 109 -24.93 -26.28 -12.16
C ASP A 109 -25.72 -26.14 -10.83
N LYS A 110 -25.04 -25.97 -9.69
CA LYS A 110 -25.68 -25.90 -8.37
C LYS A 110 -26.15 -24.48 -8.06
N ASN A 111 -27.17 -24.38 -7.20
CA ASN A 111 -27.61 -23.08 -6.69
C ASN A 111 -26.64 -22.53 -5.64
N TYR A 112 -26.77 -21.23 -5.35
CA TYR A 112 -25.94 -20.50 -4.38
C TYR A 112 -25.77 -21.24 -3.04
N GLU A 113 -26.87 -21.69 -2.41
CA GLU A 113 -26.82 -22.40 -1.12
C GLU A 113 -26.04 -23.72 -1.18
N MET A 114 -26.21 -24.50 -2.25
CA MET A 114 -25.47 -25.75 -2.42
C MET A 114 -23.99 -25.49 -2.69
N LYS A 115 -23.67 -24.50 -3.53
CA LYS A 115 -22.29 -24.07 -3.79
C LYS A 115 -21.59 -23.66 -2.48
N LYS A 116 -22.29 -22.88 -1.66
CA LYS A 116 -21.84 -22.43 -0.34
C LYS A 116 -21.60 -23.60 0.61
N ILE A 117 -22.55 -24.53 0.77
CA ILE A 117 -22.37 -25.71 1.63
C ILE A 117 -21.13 -26.52 1.22
N ILE A 118 -20.94 -26.73 -0.08
CA ILE A 118 -19.80 -27.48 -0.62
C ILE A 118 -18.47 -26.75 -0.35
N LEU A 119 -18.44 -25.44 -0.56
CA LEU A 119 -17.28 -24.61 -0.23
C LEU A 119 -16.97 -24.70 1.27
N HIS A 120 -17.99 -24.55 2.13
CA HIS A 120 -17.83 -24.66 3.57
C HIS A 120 -17.22 -26.01 3.98
N GLU A 121 -17.78 -27.13 3.49
CA GLU A 121 -17.27 -28.49 3.76
C GLU A 121 -15.80 -28.63 3.36
N TYR A 122 -15.44 -28.10 2.19
CA TYR A 122 -14.05 -28.10 1.72
C TYR A 122 -13.13 -27.27 2.64
N LEU A 123 -13.59 -26.10 3.08
CA LEU A 123 -12.80 -25.19 3.91
C LEU A 123 -12.70 -25.62 5.39
N MET A 124 -13.53 -26.53 5.90
CA MET A 124 -13.50 -27.02 7.30
C MET A 124 -12.12 -27.49 7.76
N THR A 125 -11.30 -28.00 6.83
CA THR A 125 -9.98 -28.57 7.13
C THR A 125 -8.83 -27.75 6.54
N LYS A 126 -9.12 -26.56 6.01
CA LYS A 126 -8.20 -25.76 5.23
C LYS A 126 -7.97 -24.40 5.85
N GLN A 127 -6.70 -24.05 6.03
CA GLN A 127 -6.34 -22.69 6.36
C GLN A 127 -6.27 -21.88 5.07
N TYR A 128 -7.10 -20.85 4.94
CA TYR A 128 -7.22 -20.11 3.68
C TYR A 128 -6.88 -18.62 3.85
N LEU A 129 -6.36 -18.02 2.78
CA LEU A 129 -6.17 -16.57 2.65
C LEU A 129 -6.98 -16.06 1.47
N ILE A 130 -7.84 -15.06 1.70
CA ILE A 130 -8.57 -14.37 0.62
C ILE A 130 -8.14 -12.92 0.57
N VAL A 131 -7.65 -12.47 -0.58
CA VAL A 131 -7.34 -11.06 -0.85
C VAL A 131 -8.52 -10.43 -1.58
N LEU A 132 -9.10 -9.38 -1.00
CA LEU A 132 -10.08 -8.50 -1.65
C LEU A 132 -9.38 -7.19 -1.97
N ASP A 133 -9.09 -7.01 -3.24
CA ASP A 133 -8.26 -5.92 -3.71
C ASP A 133 -9.12 -4.84 -4.36
N ASP A 134 -8.89 -3.59 -3.95
CA ASP A 134 -9.64 -2.40 -4.34
C ASP A 134 -11.11 -2.51 -3.93
N VAL A 135 -11.38 -2.57 -2.63
CA VAL A 135 -12.74 -2.60 -2.06
C VAL A 135 -13.28 -1.18 -1.94
N TRP A 136 -14.53 -0.98 -2.40
CA TRP A 136 -15.23 0.32 -2.42
C TRP A 136 -16.47 0.38 -1.51
N SER A 137 -16.98 -0.77 -1.05
CA SER A 137 -18.16 -0.84 -0.18
C SER A 137 -17.99 -1.93 0.88
N THR A 138 -18.54 -1.69 2.07
CA THR A 138 -18.62 -2.66 3.17
C THR A 138 -19.58 -3.82 2.87
N ASP A 139 -20.50 -3.68 1.91
CA ASP A 139 -21.48 -4.72 1.57
C ASP A 139 -20.78 -6.03 1.14
N VAL A 140 -19.65 -5.90 0.44
CA VAL A 140 -18.83 -7.06 0.03
C VAL A 140 -18.35 -7.84 1.26
N LEU A 141 -18.08 -7.17 2.38
CA LEU A 141 -17.64 -7.84 3.61
C LEU A 141 -18.77 -8.67 4.24
N ASP A 142 -20.02 -8.21 4.14
CA ASP A 142 -21.17 -8.97 4.64
C ASP A 142 -21.42 -10.22 3.79
N VAL A 143 -21.24 -10.12 2.47
CA VAL A 143 -21.28 -11.27 1.57
C VAL A 143 -20.16 -12.26 1.90
N ILE A 144 -18.92 -11.77 2.06
CA ILE A 144 -17.76 -12.61 2.36
C ILE A 144 -17.91 -13.29 3.73
N ARG A 145 -18.50 -12.60 4.72
CA ARG A 145 -18.89 -13.17 6.01
C ARG A 145 -19.86 -14.31 5.90
N GLU A 146 -20.83 -14.15 5.02
CA GLU A 146 -21.83 -15.16 4.82
C GLU A 146 -21.22 -16.43 4.18
N ILE A 147 -20.29 -16.26 3.25
CA ILE A 147 -19.70 -17.34 2.42
C ILE A 147 -18.58 -18.12 3.13
N LEU A 148 -17.84 -17.50 4.06
CA LEU A 148 -16.63 -18.09 4.63
C LEU A 148 -16.84 -18.66 6.04
N PRO A 149 -16.46 -19.92 6.29
CA PRO A 149 -16.51 -20.50 7.64
C PRO A 149 -15.35 -20.05 8.52
N ASP A 150 -15.64 -19.66 9.76
CA ASP A 150 -14.61 -19.52 10.81
C ASP A 150 -14.37 -20.86 11.51
N ASN A 151 -13.23 -21.49 11.20
CA ASN A 151 -12.81 -22.76 11.79
C ASN A 151 -11.81 -22.59 12.94
N GLN A 152 -11.59 -21.35 13.40
CA GLN A 152 -10.58 -21.01 14.41
C GLN A 152 -9.19 -21.56 14.09
N ASN A 153 -8.85 -21.62 12.80
CA ASN A 153 -7.62 -22.20 12.28
C ASN A 153 -6.65 -21.15 11.75
N GLY A 154 -6.86 -19.87 12.06
CA GLY A 154 -6.03 -18.77 11.61
C GLY A 154 -6.25 -18.40 10.14
N SER A 155 -7.41 -18.70 9.56
CA SER A 155 -7.76 -18.21 8.22
C SER A 155 -7.87 -16.69 8.20
N ARG A 156 -7.58 -16.08 7.06
CA ARG A 156 -7.46 -14.62 6.92
C ARG A 156 -8.18 -14.09 5.69
N VAL A 157 -8.69 -12.88 5.83
CA VAL A 157 -9.07 -12.04 4.69
C VAL A 157 -8.16 -10.82 4.69
N LEU A 158 -7.41 -10.59 3.62
CA LEU A 158 -6.64 -9.36 3.41
C LEU A 158 -7.47 -8.43 2.52
N ILE A 159 -7.68 -7.18 2.91
CA ILE A 159 -8.41 -6.21 2.11
C ILE A 159 -7.55 -4.98 1.83
N THR A 160 -7.62 -4.44 0.62
CA THR A 160 -7.08 -3.11 0.30
C THR A 160 -8.25 -2.14 0.13
N LEU A 161 -8.25 -1.05 0.89
CA LEU A 161 -9.34 -0.09 0.92
C LEU A 161 -9.04 1.11 0.01
N THR A 162 -9.93 1.38 -0.95
CA THR A 162 -9.77 2.51 -1.88
C THR A 162 -10.07 3.84 -1.23
N GLN A 163 -11.11 3.89 -0.39
CA GLN A 163 -11.57 5.09 0.29
C GLN A 163 -11.29 4.99 1.80
N ILE A 164 -10.48 5.92 2.30
CA ILE A 164 -10.09 5.97 3.72
C ILE A 164 -11.32 6.18 4.62
N GLU A 165 -12.35 6.89 4.14
CA GLU A 165 -13.60 7.11 4.86
C GLU A 165 -14.32 5.82 5.26
N MET A 166 -14.14 4.72 4.52
CA MET A 166 -14.69 3.41 4.91
C MET A 166 -14.19 2.95 6.27
N VAL A 167 -13.06 3.46 6.75
CA VAL A 167 -12.56 3.16 8.10
C VAL A 167 -13.53 3.60 9.19
N THR A 168 -14.29 4.69 8.96
CA THR A 168 -15.27 5.20 9.91
C THR A 168 -16.46 4.26 10.13
N SER A 169 -16.67 3.30 9.21
CA SER A 169 -17.69 2.25 9.35
C SER A 169 -17.27 1.13 10.31
N PHE A 170 -15.99 1.07 10.71
CA PHE A 170 -15.50 0.09 11.68
C PHE A 170 -15.48 0.64 13.11
N GLN A 171 -15.52 -0.26 14.09
CA GLN A 171 -15.53 0.06 15.52
C GLN A 171 -14.33 -0.55 16.23
N PHE A 172 -13.82 0.04 17.31
CA PHE A 172 -12.84 -0.60 18.18
C PHE A 172 -13.48 -1.72 19.01
N GLU A 173 -12.65 -2.59 19.63
CA GLU A 173 -13.11 -3.67 20.53
C GLU A 173 -14.01 -3.16 21.68
N ASN A 174 -13.85 -1.89 22.06
CA ASN A 174 -14.66 -1.21 23.08
C ASN A 174 -16.00 -0.63 22.56
N GLY A 175 -16.31 -0.79 21.26
CA GLY A 175 -17.53 -0.31 20.62
C GLY A 175 -17.47 1.15 20.13
N GLU A 176 -16.34 1.85 20.27
CA GLU A 176 -16.18 3.20 19.74
C GLU A 176 -15.93 3.18 18.22
N ASN A 177 -16.65 3.97 17.45
CA ASN A 177 -16.36 4.12 16.01
C ASN A 177 -14.94 4.67 15.82
N ILE A 178 -14.24 4.20 14.79
CA ILE A 178 -12.95 4.79 14.45
C ILE A 178 -13.18 6.22 13.98
N ARG A 179 -12.52 7.17 14.65
CA ARG A 179 -12.33 8.50 14.11
C ARG A 179 -10.99 8.55 13.42
N LEU A 180 -11.02 9.17 12.25
CA LEU A 180 -9.88 9.36 11.37
C LEU A 180 -8.69 10.04 12.09
N ASP A 181 -8.98 10.93 13.02
CA ASP A 181 -8.00 11.67 13.86
C ASP A 181 -7.22 10.78 14.86
N PHE A 182 -7.65 9.53 15.09
CA PHE A 182 -7.01 8.62 16.05
C PHE A 182 -6.16 7.53 15.40
N VAL A 183 -5.99 7.53 14.07
CA VAL A 183 -5.18 6.51 13.41
C VAL A 183 -3.69 6.77 13.68
N PRO A 184 -3.01 6.01 14.55
CA PRO A 184 -1.63 6.27 14.93
C PRO A 184 -0.72 6.03 13.74
N THR A 185 0.31 6.85 13.59
CA THR A 185 1.35 6.74 12.55
C THR A 185 2.33 5.56 12.77
N GLY A 186 2.01 4.60 13.65
CA GLY A 186 3.01 3.75 14.30
C GLY A 186 2.62 2.30 14.63
N GLY A 187 1.81 1.63 13.80
CA GLY A 187 1.53 0.20 13.96
C GLY A 187 0.10 -0.18 13.57
N PRO A 188 -0.31 -1.45 13.73
CA PRO A 188 -1.60 -1.89 13.27
C PRO A 188 -2.65 -1.62 14.34
N LEU A 189 -3.77 -1.01 13.95
CA LEU A 189 -4.89 -0.83 14.84
C LEU A 189 -5.74 -2.08 14.92
N ARG A 190 -6.09 -2.47 16.14
CA ARG A 190 -7.07 -3.52 16.38
C ARG A 190 -8.46 -2.92 16.47
N VAL A 191 -9.34 -3.41 15.63
CA VAL A 191 -10.68 -2.90 15.38
C VAL A 191 -11.59 -4.12 15.33
N THR A 192 -12.85 -3.99 15.74
CA THR A 192 -13.89 -4.99 15.55
C THR A 192 -15.04 -4.40 14.76
N TYR A 193 -15.38 -5.03 13.64
CA TYR A 193 -16.76 -4.94 13.16
C TYR A 193 -17.56 -6.01 13.90
N GLN A 194 -18.86 -5.78 14.15
CA GLN A 194 -19.72 -6.78 14.80
C GLN A 194 -19.61 -8.13 14.06
N GLY A 195 -18.84 -9.08 14.62
CA GLY A 195 -18.60 -10.41 14.06
C GLY A 195 -17.13 -10.76 13.81
N TRP A 196 -16.32 -9.90 13.18
CA TRP A 196 -14.94 -10.20 12.77
C TRP A 196 -13.92 -9.23 13.37
N PRO A 197 -12.80 -9.73 13.94
CA PRO A 197 -11.65 -8.88 14.26
C PRO A 197 -11.04 -8.28 12.99
N PHE A 198 -10.86 -6.97 12.99
CA PHE A 198 -10.15 -6.17 11.98
C PHE A 198 -8.78 -5.75 12.51
N LEU A 199 -7.77 -5.88 11.67
CA LEU A 199 -6.41 -5.44 11.90
C LEU A 199 -6.11 -4.43 10.80
N ILE A 200 -6.08 -3.15 11.13
CA ILE A 200 -5.81 -2.09 10.18
C ILE A 200 -4.31 -1.83 10.17
N LEU A 201 -3.65 -2.18 9.07
CA LEU A 201 -2.28 -1.76 8.80
C LEU A 201 -2.32 -0.43 8.06
N TYR A 202 -1.86 0.63 8.72
CA TYR A 202 -1.71 1.94 8.11
C TYR A 202 -0.27 2.15 7.67
N HIS A 203 -0.09 2.46 6.39
CA HIS A 203 1.24 2.76 5.85
C HIS A 203 1.25 4.16 5.21
N GLY A 204 1.98 5.09 5.84
CA GLY A 204 2.28 6.40 5.29
C GLY A 204 2.76 7.40 6.37
N SER A 205 3.66 8.31 6.00
CA SER A 205 4.27 9.34 6.86
C SER A 205 3.38 10.56 7.14
N ILE A 206 2.26 10.75 6.44
CA ILE A 206 1.33 11.87 6.67
C ILE A 206 0.24 11.43 7.65
N SER A 207 -0.04 12.23 8.68
CA SER A 207 -1.21 12.04 9.55
C SER A 207 -2.51 12.18 8.76
N LEU A 208 -3.47 11.31 9.07
CA LEU A 208 -4.77 11.23 8.41
C LEU A 208 -5.57 12.55 8.47
N GLU A 209 -5.20 13.45 9.40
CA GLU A 209 -5.68 14.82 9.58
C GLU A 209 -5.57 15.69 8.31
N GLU A 210 -4.60 15.44 7.41
CA GLU A 210 -4.30 16.39 6.32
C GLU A 210 -5.15 16.20 5.05
N ASN A 211 -6.09 15.23 4.98
CA ASN A 211 -6.42 14.66 3.67
C ASN A 211 -7.87 14.55 3.17
N ILE A 212 -8.94 15.02 3.83
CA ILE A 212 -10.29 14.60 3.36
C ILE A 212 -11.29 15.68 2.88
N GLU A 213 -11.16 16.97 3.19
CA GLU A 213 -12.16 17.94 2.67
C GLU A 213 -11.63 19.11 1.82
N GLU A 214 -10.34 19.47 1.88
CA GLU A 214 -9.83 20.62 1.11
C GLU A 214 -9.22 20.28 -0.26
N VAL A 215 -8.86 19.01 -0.50
CA VAL A 215 -7.99 18.68 -1.63
C VAL A 215 -8.77 18.58 -2.94
N LEU A 216 -9.99 18.05 -2.96
CA LEU A 216 -10.71 17.72 -4.20
C LEU A 216 -11.21 18.93 -5.02
N ASP A 217 -11.37 20.11 -4.40
CA ASP A 217 -11.84 21.33 -5.09
C ASP A 217 -10.69 22.21 -5.62
N THR A 218 -9.44 21.84 -5.36
CA THR A 218 -8.27 22.58 -5.87
C THR A 218 -7.66 21.87 -7.08
N PRO A 219 -7.08 22.62 -8.05
CA PRO A 219 -6.30 22.04 -9.15
C PRO A 219 -5.16 21.12 -8.66
N LEU A 220 -4.73 21.30 -7.41
CA LEU A 220 -3.74 20.50 -6.73
C LEU A 220 -4.25 19.08 -6.42
N GLY A 221 -5.49 18.93 -5.96
CA GLY A 221 -6.05 17.61 -5.67
C GLY A 221 -6.39 16.78 -6.89
N ILE A 222 -6.76 17.40 -8.02
CA ILE A 222 -6.92 16.66 -9.29
C ILE A 222 -5.59 16.06 -9.73
N VAL A 223 -4.49 16.83 -9.64
CA VAL A 223 -3.15 16.33 -9.98
C VAL A 223 -2.67 15.31 -8.95
N GLY A 224 -2.91 15.54 -7.65
CA GLY A 224 -2.64 14.58 -6.57
C GLY A 224 -3.34 13.25 -6.78
N PHE A 225 -4.66 13.27 -7.03
CA PHE A 225 -5.47 12.09 -7.34
C PHE A 225 -5.00 11.36 -8.61
N THR A 226 -4.55 12.10 -9.63
CA THR A 226 -3.99 11.49 -10.85
C THR A 226 -2.64 10.82 -10.57
N CYS A 227 -1.83 11.39 -9.66
CA CYS A 227 -0.60 10.76 -9.19
C CYS A 227 -0.89 9.51 -8.35
N CYS A 228 -1.95 9.50 -7.53
CA CYS A 228 -2.37 8.33 -6.75
C CYS A 228 -2.64 7.10 -7.62
N LYS A 229 -3.03 7.29 -8.88
CA LYS A 229 -3.30 6.20 -9.84
C LYS A 229 -2.06 5.62 -10.55
N LEU A 230 -0.85 6.16 -10.29
CA LEU A 230 0.39 5.58 -10.83
C LEU A 230 0.77 4.29 -10.11
N PRO A 231 1.27 3.25 -10.82
CA PRO A 231 1.84 2.06 -10.18
C PRO A 231 2.99 2.39 -9.23
N PHE A 232 3.23 1.55 -8.21
CA PHE A 232 4.17 1.81 -7.11
C PHE A 232 5.51 2.43 -7.53
N CYS A 233 6.30 1.71 -8.32
CA CYS A 233 7.65 2.11 -8.66
C CYS A 233 7.66 3.40 -9.51
N LEU A 234 6.63 3.61 -10.34
CA LEU A 234 6.47 4.84 -11.11
C LEU A 234 6.15 6.03 -10.20
N LYS A 235 5.38 5.82 -9.14
CA LYS A 235 5.05 6.86 -8.16
C LYS A 235 6.30 7.28 -7.37
N LEU A 236 7.11 6.34 -6.89
CA LEU A 236 8.39 6.64 -6.24
C LEU A 236 9.34 7.39 -7.19
N CYS A 237 9.47 6.89 -8.43
CA CYS A 237 10.26 7.55 -9.47
C CYS A 237 9.78 8.97 -9.76
N PHE A 238 8.46 9.18 -9.81
CA PHE A 238 7.86 10.50 -10.01
C PHE A 238 8.10 11.42 -8.81
N LEU A 239 7.85 10.97 -7.59
CA LEU A 239 8.05 11.76 -6.36
C LEU A 239 9.52 12.18 -6.19
N TYR A 240 10.46 11.32 -6.55
CA TYR A 240 11.89 11.64 -6.55
C TYR A 240 12.26 12.80 -7.48
N LEU A 241 11.45 13.09 -8.50
CA LEU A 241 11.70 14.25 -9.37
C LEU A 241 11.63 15.59 -8.62
N SER A 242 11.04 15.63 -7.43
CA SER A 242 11.02 16.81 -6.57
C SER A 242 12.40 17.29 -6.09
N VAL A 243 13.42 16.42 -6.11
CA VAL A 243 14.83 16.81 -5.83
C VAL A 243 15.33 17.81 -6.87
N PHE A 244 14.76 17.81 -8.08
CA PHE A 244 15.19 18.69 -9.15
C PHE A 244 14.43 20.03 -9.13
N PRO A 245 15.13 21.17 -9.27
CA PRO A 245 14.51 22.48 -9.35
C PRO A 245 13.45 22.57 -10.45
N ALA A 246 12.42 23.38 -10.21
CA ALA A 246 11.44 23.67 -11.22
C ALA A 246 12.09 24.25 -12.49
N HIS A 247 11.69 23.74 -13.65
CA HIS A 247 12.19 24.13 -14.98
C HIS A 247 13.59 23.65 -15.37
N LEU A 248 14.23 22.77 -14.58
CA LEU A 248 15.50 22.16 -14.97
C LEU A 248 15.29 21.07 -16.03
N GLU A 249 16.12 21.08 -17.09
CA GLU A 249 16.26 19.93 -17.98
C GLU A 249 17.14 18.86 -17.31
N ILE A 250 16.55 17.70 -17.05
CA ILE A 250 17.19 16.57 -16.38
C ILE A 250 17.75 15.62 -17.44
N SER A 251 19.02 15.19 -17.28
CA SER A 251 19.58 14.14 -18.12
C SER A 251 18.95 12.79 -17.78
N THR A 252 18.39 12.10 -18.77
CA THR A 252 17.74 10.80 -18.54
C THR A 252 18.70 9.76 -18.00
N ARG A 253 19.96 9.76 -18.46
CA ARG A 253 21.00 8.88 -17.95
C ARG A 253 21.27 9.08 -16.46
N GLN A 254 21.36 10.35 -16.01
CA GLN A 254 21.57 10.65 -14.59
C GLN A 254 20.34 10.25 -13.77
N LEU A 255 19.14 10.51 -14.29
CA LEU A 255 17.90 10.15 -13.63
C LEU A 255 17.77 8.65 -13.40
N TYR A 256 18.09 7.82 -14.41
CA TYR A 256 18.06 6.36 -14.28
C TYR A 256 19.05 5.88 -13.22
N GLN A 257 20.26 6.42 -13.21
CA GLN A 257 21.27 6.07 -12.21
C GLN A 257 20.82 6.40 -10.79
N LEU A 258 20.13 7.54 -10.60
CA LEU A 258 19.60 7.91 -9.30
C LEU A 258 18.46 6.99 -8.87
N TRP A 259 17.49 6.70 -9.75
CA TRP A 259 16.41 5.75 -9.43
C TRP A 259 16.92 4.35 -9.12
N ILE A 260 17.97 3.89 -9.81
CA ILE A 260 18.63 2.61 -9.51
C ILE A 260 19.34 2.68 -8.15
N ALA A 261 20.06 3.77 -7.86
CA ALA A 261 20.78 3.93 -6.60
C ALA A 261 19.85 3.99 -5.37
N GLU A 262 18.68 4.60 -5.52
CA GLU A 262 17.62 4.63 -4.49
C GLU A 262 16.83 3.31 -4.39
N GLY A 263 17.13 2.32 -5.25
CA GLY A 263 16.45 1.02 -5.24
C GLY A 263 15.04 1.02 -5.84
N PHE A 264 14.63 2.08 -6.54
CA PHE A 264 13.30 2.15 -7.16
C PHE A 264 13.16 1.26 -8.40
N ILE A 265 14.27 0.75 -8.93
CA ILE A 265 14.33 -0.11 -10.10
C ILE A 265 14.70 -1.53 -9.65
N PRO A 266 13.73 -2.47 -9.58
CA PRO A 266 13.93 -3.78 -8.92
C PRO A 266 15.05 -4.64 -9.52
N ASP A 267 15.26 -4.53 -10.83
CA ASP A 267 16.26 -5.29 -11.58
C ASP A 267 17.56 -4.50 -11.84
N ASN A 268 17.67 -3.28 -11.30
CA ASN A 268 18.78 -2.35 -11.53
C ASN A 268 19.06 -2.08 -13.02
N SER A 269 18.06 -2.22 -13.89
CA SER A 269 18.19 -2.07 -15.34
C SER A 269 17.83 -0.67 -15.83
N GLU A 270 18.72 -0.04 -16.61
CA GLU A 270 18.39 1.22 -17.28
C GLU A 270 17.21 1.08 -18.26
N ALA A 271 16.98 -0.11 -18.82
CA ALA A 271 15.84 -0.36 -19.71
C ALA A 271 14.49 -0.29 -18.96
N THR A 272 14.45 -0.78 -17.72
CA THR A 272 13.28 -0.69 -16.84
C THR A 272 13.02 0.76 -16.42
N ALA A 273 14.08 1.50 -16.09
CA ALA A 273 14.01 2.92 -15.79
C ALA A 273 13.53 3.77 -17.00
N GLU A 274 14.00 3.45 -18.20
CA GLU A 274 13.55 4.09 -19.44
C GLU A 274 12.04 3.85 -19.67
N ASN A 275 11.57 2.61 -19.51
CA ASN A 275 10.17 2.27 -19.62
C ASN A 275 9.30 3.07 -18.62
N TYR A 276 9.74 3.20 -17.36
CA TYR A 276 9.03 4.01 -16.36
C TYR A 276 8.96 5.49 -16.75
N LEU A 277 10.05 6.06 -17.25
CA LEU A 277 10.05 7.42 -17.75
C LEU A 277 9.07 7.61 -18.93
N GLU A 278 9.03 6.68 -19.87
CA GLU A 278 8.08 6.72 -20.99
C GLU A 278 6.62 6.67 -20.52
N GLN A 279 6.31 5.84 -19.52
CA GLN A 279 4.98 5.79 -18.91
C GLN A 279 4.63 7.09 -18.21
N LEU A 280 5.55 7.73 -17.47
CA LEU A 280 5.34 9.03 -16.85
C LEU A 280 5.11 10.14 -17.89
N ILE A 281 5.77 10.05 -19.05
CA ILE A 281 5.56 10.97 -20.17
C ILE A 281 4.19 10.74 -20.80
N LYS A 282 3.81 9.48 -21.02
CA LYS A 282 2.50 9.09 -21.57
C LYS A 282 1.35 9.52 -20.64
N GLY A 283 1.54 9.38 -19.33
CA GLY A 283 0.63 9.87 -18.29
C GLY A 283 0.62 11.41 -18.17
N GLY A 284 1.54 12.09 -18.85
CA GLY A 284 1.59 13.54 -18.91
C GLY A 284 2.11 14.20 -17.64
N PHE A 285 2.89 13.49 -16.84
CA PHE A 285 3.58 13.98 -15.63
C PHE A 285 4.92 14.61 -15.98
N VAL A 286 5.61 14.02 -16.96
CA VAL A 286 6.94 14.43 -17.43
C VAL A 286 6.86 14.81 -18.91
N GLU A 287 7.71 15.74 -19.34
CA GLU A 287 7.84 16.15 -20.73
C GLU A 287 9.21 15.76 -21.28
N ALA A 288 9.24 15.13 -22.46
CA ALA A 288 10.48 14.92 -23.19
C ALA A 288 10.94 16.24 -23.83
N LYS A 289 12.21 16.63 -23.63
CA LYS A 289 12.77 17.88 -24.19
C LYS A 289 13.68 17.61 -25.39
N LYS A 290 14.71 16.79 -25.20
CA LYS A 290 15.66 16.44 -26.26
C LYS A 290 15.64 14.93 -26.50
N ARG A 291 15.85 14.53 -27.77
CA ARG A 291 16.02 13.14 -28.18
C ARG A 291 17.38 12.95 -28.84
N LYS A 292 17.97 11.76 -28.69
CA LYS A 292 19.18 11.36 -29.42
C LYS A 292 18.82 11.04 -30.87
N ALA A 293 19.83 10.92 -31.72
CA ALA A 293 19.66 10.53 -33.13
C ALA A 293 18.94 9.18 -33.30
N ALA A 294 19.05 8.27 -32.32
CA ALA A 294 18.36 6.98 -32.30
C ALA A 294 16.88 7.05 -31.84
N GLY A 295 16.35 8.25 -31.54
CA GLY A 295 14.96 8.44 -31.09
C GLY A 295 14.75 8.35 -29.58
N THR A 296 15.72 7.81 -28.84
CA THR A 296 15.71 7.71 -27.37
C THR A 296 15.74 9.08 -26.69
N ILE A 297 15.09 9.19 -25.53
CA ILE A 297 14.95 10.46 -24.82
C ILE A 297 16.28 10.79 -24.14
N ASN A 298 16.82 11.97 -24.45
CA ASN A 298 18.10 12.45 -23.93
C ASN A 298 17.94 13.31 -22.69
N THR A 299 16.93 14.18 -22.68
CA THR A 299 16.58 15.02 -21.54
C THR A 299 15.08 15.12 -21.37
N CYS A 300 14.64 15.24 -20.13
CA CYS A 300 13.25 15.43 -19.75
C CYS A 300 13.11 16.61 -18.77
N SER A 301 11.90 17.11 -18.58
CA SER A 301 11.58 18.05 -17.51
C SER A 301 10.22 17.74 -16.91
N ILE A 302 10.03 18.15 -15.67
CA ILE A 302 8.74 18.08 -14.99
C ILE A 302 7.78 19.07 -15.67
N ARG A 303 6.51 18.69 -15.85
CA ARG A 303 5.50 19.64 -16.34
C ARG A 303 5.12 20.61 -15.23
N SER A 304 4.90 21.88 -15.58
CA SER A 304 4.59 22.94 -14.62
C SER A 304 3.42 22.64 -13.68
N ARG A 305 2.39 21.95 -14.17
CA ARG A 305 1.22 21.54 -13.37
C ARG A 305 1.52 20.50 -12.28
N CYS A 306 2.64 19.78 -12.39
CA CYS A 306 3.05 18.74 -11.45
C CYS A 306 3.97 19.28 -10.35
N HIS A 307 4.58 20.46 -10.52
CA HIS A 307 5.46 21.06 -9.53
C HIS A 307 4.81 21.26 -8.16
N PRO A 308 3.57 21.76 -8.05
CA PRO A 308 2.96 21.97 -6.74
C PRO A 308 2.78 20.66 -5.95
N VAL A 309 2.41 19.56 -6.61
CA VAL A 309 2.30 18.23 -5.99
C VAL A 309 3.67 17.68 -5.59
N LEU A 310 4.68 17.85 -6.44
CA LEU A 310 6.05 17.42 -6.16
C LEU A 310 6.73 18.26 -5.06
N LEU A 311 6.22 19.44 -4.73
CA LEU A 311 6.72 20.23 -3.61
C LEU A 311 5.96 19.92 -2.31
N ALA A 312 4.66 19.68 -2.40
CA ALA A 312 3.83 19.39 -1.23
C ALA A 312 4.04 17.96 -0.72
N VAL A 313 3.90 16.93 -1.57
CA VAL A 313 3.87 15.53 -1.11
C VAL A 313 5.20 15.11 -0.47
N PRO A 314 6.38 15.29 -1.09
CA PRO A 314 7.65 14.84 -0.51
C PRO A 314 8.06 15.56 0.79
N TYR A 315 7.62 16.80 0.97
CA TYR A 315 7.82 17.57 2.20
C TYR A 315 6.89 17.06 3.32
N MET A 316 5.61 16.84 3.00
CA MET A 316 4.61 16.35 3.95
C MET A 316 4.88 14.89 4.36
N VAL A 317 5.50 14.09 3.48
CA VAL A 317 5.84 12.68 3.75
C VAL A 317 7.29 12.44 4.22
N GLU A 318 8.06 13.51 4.49
CA GLU A 318 9.50 13.47 4.84
C GLU A 318 10.41 12.69 3.85
N PHE A 319 9.95 12.52 2.61
CA PHE A 319 10.68 11.76 1.58
C PHE A 319 11.98 12.44 1.16
N ILE A 320 12.05 13.79 1.24
CA ILE A 320 13.28 14.58 0.99
C ILE A 320 13.36 15.71 2.02
N SER A 321 14.53 15.88 2.66
CA SER A 321 14.83 17.06 3.48
C SER A 321 15.25 18.23 2.57
N SER A 322 14.44 19.27 2.47
CA SER A 322 14.74 20.48 1.69
C SER A 322 15.17 21.64 2.59
N CYS A 323 16.41 22.10 2.45
CA CYS A 323 16.93 23.27 3.19
C CYS A 323 16.38 24.63 2.70
N PHE A 324 15.46 24.66 1.72
CA PHE A 324 15.07 25.88 1.00
C PHE A 324 13.60 26.30 1.20
N MET A 325 12.80 25.56 1.97
CA MET A 325 11.39 25.89 2.20
C MET A 325 11.19 26.45 3.61
N ASP A 326 10.98 27.77 3.68
CA ASP A 326 10.48 28.46 4.87
C ASP A 326 8.96 28.19 4.99
N PRO A 327 8.43 27.75 6.16
CA PRO A 327 7.01 27.46 6.36
C PRO A 327 6.06 28.57 5.91
N GLU A 328 6.49 29.84 5.93
CA GLU A 328 5.66 30.97 5.48
C GLU A 328 5.45 31.01 3.95
N VAL A 329 6.37 30.46 3.15
CA VAL A 329 6.25 30.42 1.68
C VAL A 329 5.18 29.39 1.24
N PHE A 330 4.98 28.34 2.04
CA PHE A 330 3.98 27.29 1.80
C PHE A 330 2.54 27.82 1.87
N VAL A 331 2.24 28.66 2.87
CA VAL A 331 0.94 29.34 3.02
C VAL A 331 0.65 30.29 1.85
N VAL A 332 1.69 30.94 1.32
CA VAL A 332 1.58 31.86 0.18
C VAL A 332 1.32 31.12 -1.14
N LEU A 333 1.84 29.90 -1.30
CA LEU A 333 1.61 29.08 -2.50
C LEU A 333 0.19 28.49 -2.55
N LEU A 334 -0.39 28.15 -1.39
CA LEU A 334 -1.77 27.67 -1.29
C LEU A 334 -2.82 28.79 -1.47
N SER A 335 -2.46 30.04 -1.18
CA SER A 335 -3.40 31.18 -1.20
C SER A 335 -3.44 31.97 -2.53
N ARG A 336 -2.55 31.68 -3.49
CA ARG A 336 -2.53 32.40 -4.78
C ARG A 336 -3.40 31.71 -5.83
N ASN A 337 -4.65 32.15 -5.93
CA ASN A 337 -5.38 32.09 -7.20
C ASN A 337 -4.62 32.93 -8.26
N PRO A 338 -4.37 32.42 -9.48
CA PRO A 338 -3.76 33.23 -10.52
C PRO A 338 -4.71 34.39 -10.91
N PRO A 339 -4.19 35.60 -11.20
CA PRO A 339 -5.04 36.68 -11.68
C PRO A 339 -5.58 36.32 -13.08
N LEU A 340 -6.84 36.71 -13.30
CA LEU A 340 -7.66 36.52 -14.51
C LEU A 340 -6.98 36.97 -15.80
#